data_AF-A0A6J6J618-F1
#
_entry.id   AF-A0A6J6J618-F1
#
_cell.length_a   1.000
_cell.length_b   1.000
_cell.length_c   1.000
_cell.angle_alpha   90.00
_cell.angle_beta   90.00
_cell.angle_gamma   90.00
#
_symmetry.space_group_name_H-M   'P 1'
#
loop_
_entity.id
_entity.type
_entity.pdbx_description
1 polymer ?
#
loop_
_entity_poly.entity_id
_entity_poly.type
_entity_poly.pdbx_seq_one_letter_code
_entity_poly.pdbx_strand_id
1 'polypeptide(L)'
;MYVDQITWSQWGADGARGTGTYNVNDCEPDCADGTMLRGPVKITLSNPTEYKNKFYLRTLVIRSADGKNLPEMTSDTYEWDVMEFAEMMGWE
;
A
#
# COMPACT_ATOMS: atom_id res chain seq x y z
N MET A 1 9.75 1.76 -0.71
CA MET A 1 8.69 1.17 -1.55
C MET A 1 7.51 2.13 -1.65
N TYR A 2 6.78 2.13 -2.75
CA TYR A 2 5.52 2.88 -2.93
C TYR A 2 4.65 2.26 -4.02
N VAL A 3 3.37 2.64 -4.08
CA VAL A 3 2.45 2.26 -5.16
C VAL A 3 1.99 3.52 -5.90
N ASP A 4 2.08 3.50 -7.23
CA ASP A 4 1.63 4.60 -8.09
C ASP A 4 0.74 4.11 -9.24
N GLN A 5 0.36 5.03 -10.14
CA GLN A 5 -0.57 4.78 -11.26
C GLN A 5 -1.87 4.10 -10.82
N ILE A 6 -2.39 4.48 -9.65
CA ILE A 6 -3.55 3.82 -9.07
C ILE A 6 -4.80 4.19 -9.86
N THR A 7 -5.49 3.16 -10.37
CA THR A 7 -6.82 3.27 -10.95
C THR A 7 -7.83 2.61 -10.02
N TRP A 8 -8.76 3.39 -9.47
CA TRP A 8 -9.81 2.90 -8.59
C TRP A 8 -10.98 2.37 -9.40
N SER A 9 -11.39 1.13 -9.13
CA SER A 9 -12.64 0.56 -9.64
C SER A 9 -13.82 0.81 -8.70
N GLN A 10 -13.55 1.03 -7.41
CA GLN A 10 -14.53 1.39 -6.39
C GLN A 10 -13.90 2.30 -5.35
N TRP A 11 -14.67 3.31 -4.93
CA TRP A 11 -14.32 4.17 -3.80
C TRP A 11 -15.59 4.53 -3.02
N GLY A 12 -15.65 4.13 -1.75
CA GLY A 12 -16.83 4.30 -0.90
C GLY A 12 -16.49 4.36 0.58
N ALA A 13 -17.51 4.62 1.40
CA ALA A 13 -17.36 4.78 2.85
C ALA A 13 -16.96 3.47 3.56
N ASP A 14 -17.31 2.33 3.00
CA ASP A 14 -17.02 0.99 3.51
C ASP A 14 -15.70 0.40 2.98
N GLY A 15 -15.17 0.96 1.89
CA GLY A 15 -13.93 0.50 1.30
C GLY A 15 -13.61 1.09 -0.07
N ALA A 16 -12.41 0.80 -0.55
CA ALA A 16 -11.99 1.11 -1.90
C ALA A 16 -11.20 -0.05 -2.52
N ARG A 17 -11.31 -0.19 -3.85
CA ARG A 17 -10.59 -1.21 -4.62
C ARG A 17 -9.99 -0.59 -5.86
N GLY A 18 -8.76 -0.98 -6.18
CA GLY A 18 -8.05 -0.47 -7.33
C GLY A 18 -6.92 -1.37 -7.79
N THR A 19 -6.27 -0.96 -8.86
CA THR A 19 -5.04 -1.56 -9.37
C THR A 19 -3.97 -0.49 -9.49
N GLY A 20 -2.70 -0.85 -9.36
CA GLY A 20 -1.58 0.07 -9.50
C GLY A 20 -0.28 -0.64 -9.81
N THR A 21 0.82 0.11 -9.73
CA THR A 21 2.18 -0.41 -9.90
C THR A 21 2.92 -0.27 -8.57
N TYR A 22 3.39 -1.40 -8.04
CA TYR A 22 4.30 -1.42 -6.91
C TYR A 22 5.72 -1.13 -7.39
N ASN A 23 6.43 -0.27 -6.66
CA ASN A 23 7.79 0.15 -6.96
C ASN A 23 8.66 0.02 -5.70
N VAL A 24 9.85 -0.56 -5.86
CA VAL A 24 10.86 -0.66 -4.81
C VAL A 24 12.25 -0.61 -5.44
N ASN A 25 13.19 0.04 -4.76
CA ASN A 25 14.61 -0.01 -5.13
C ASN A 25 15.23 -1.18 -4.37
N ASP A 26 15.97 -2.05 -5.06
CA ASP A 26 16.69 -3.17 -4.44
C ASP A 26 17.86 -2.72 -3.54
N CYS A 27 18.30 -1.47 -3.69
CA CYS A 27 19.37 -0.85 -2.91
C CYS A 27 20.67 -1.68 -2.88
N GLU A 28 20.98 -2.39 -3.95
CA GLU A 28 22.21 -3.18 -4.08
C GLU A 28 23.17 -2.50 -5.08
N PRO A 29 24.40 -2.11 -4.69
CA PRO A 29 24.99 -2.21 -3.34
C PRO A 29 24.51 -1.14 -2.36
N ASP A 30 23.92 -0.06 -2.86
CA ASP A 30 23.27 0.97 -2.05
C ASP A 30 22.06 1.57 -2.80
N CYS A 31 21.26 2.39 -2.11
CA CYS A 31 20.05 2.95 -2.70
C CYS A 31 20.29 4.04 -3.77
N ALA A 32 21.50 4.58 -3.88
CA ALA A 32 21.84 5.53 -4.94
C ALA A 32 22.12 4.80 -6.26
N ASP A 33 22.81 3.65 -6.18
CA ASP A 33 23.22 2.84 -7.33
C ASP A 33 22.28 1.65 -7.64
N GLY A 34 21.32 1.37 -6.75
CA GLY A 34 20.37 0.26 -6.89
C GLY A 34 19.37 0.40 -8.05
N THR A 35 18.70 -0.71 -8.37
CA THR A 35 17.74 -0.82 -9.46
C THR A 35 16.30 -0.72 -8.99
N MET A 36 15.48 0.06 -9.70
CA MET A 36 14.04 0.13 -9.45
C MET A 36 13.32 -1.08 -10.03
N LEU A 37 12.82 -1.95 -9.15
CA LEU A 37 11.97 -3.09 -9.45
C LEU A 37 10.49 -2.71 -9.40
N ARG A 38 9.68 -3.34 -10.26
CA ARG A 38 8.26 -3.02 -10.41
C ARG A 38 7.39 -4.26 -10.59
N GLY A 39 6.14 -4.18 -10.15
CA GLY A 39 5.15 -5.25 -10.36
C GLY A 39 3.71 -4.73 -10.32
N PRO A 40 2.80 -5.30 -11.13
CA PRO A 40 1.38 -4.92 -11.10
C PRO A 40 0.73 -5.42 -9.81
N VAL A 41 -0.11 -4.59 -9.19
CA VAL A 41 -0.78 -4.91 -7.92
C VAL A 41 -2.27 -4.59 -7.93
N LYS A 42 -3.01 -5.30 -7.08
CA LYS A 42 -4.37 -4.98 -6.65
C LYS A 42 -4.31 -4.36 -5.25
N ILE A 43 -5.15 -3.36 -5.04
CA ILE A 43 -5.17 -2.55 -3.83
C ILE A 43 -6.56 -2.64 -3.22
N THR A 44 -6.63 -2.90 -1.92
CA THR A 44 -7.88 -2.86 -1.15
C THR A 44 -7.69 -1.98 0.06
N LEU A 45 -8.59 -1.01 0.24
CA LEU A 45 -8.75 -0.24 1.46
C LEU A 45 -10.03 -0.70 2.15
N SER A 46 -9.96 -0.95 3.45
CA SER A 46 -11.08 -1.45 4.25
C SER A 46 -10.97 -1.00 5.70
N ASN A 47 -11.84 -1.54 6.55
CA ASN A 47 -11.88 -1.23 7.99
C ASN A 47 -12.16 0.26 8.25
N PRO A 48 -13.38 0.74 7.94
CA PRO A 48 -13.79 2.10 8.26
C PRO A 48 -13.75 2.31 9.78
N THR A 49 -12.81 3.13 10.22
CA THR A 49 -12.54 3.42 11.62
C THR A 49 -12.79 4.90 11.89
N GLU A 50 -13.56 5.20 12.92
CA GLU A 50 -13.72 6.57 13.38
C GLU A 50 -12.51 7.02 14.20
N TYR A 51 -11.94 8.17 13.86
CA TYR A 51 -10.88 8.82 14.60
C TYR A 51 -11.09 10.33 14.59
N LYS A 52 -11.20 10.95 15.78
CA LYS A 52 -11.45 12.39 15.96
C LYS A 52 -12.63 12.91 15.11
N ASN A 53 -13.79 12.23 15.14
CA ASN A 53 -15.00 12.54 14.37
C ASN A 53 -14.84 12.48 12.83
N LYS A 54 -13.84 11.77 12.32
CA LYS A 54 -13.65 11.50 10.89
C LYS A 54 -13.52 9.99 10.66
N PHE A 55 -14.01 9.51 9.53
CA PHE A 55 -13.88 8.10 9.15
C PHE A 55 -12.69 7.92 8.20
N TYR A 56 -11.87 6.91 8.50
CA TYR A 56 -10.71 6.52 7.70
C TYR A 56 -10.80 5.04 7.35
N LEU A 57 -10.43 4.68 6.11
CA LEU A 57 -10.21 3.28 5.75
C LEU A 57 -8.83 2.88 6.25
N ARG A 58 -8.79 2.23 7.42
CA ARG A 58 -7.57 2.02 8.20
C ARG A 58 -6.65 0.96 7.62
N THR A 59 -7.21 -0.09 7.00
CA THR A 59 -6.43 -1.22 6.52
C THR A 59 -6.20 -1.12 5.02
N LEU A 60 -4.93 -0.99 4.62
CA LEU A 60 -4.47 -1.10 3.24
C LEU A 60 -3.88 -2.48 2.99
N VAL A 61 -4.38 -3.18 1.98
CA VAL A 61 -3.81 -4.42 1.45
C VAL A 61 -3.34 -4.20 0.03
N ILE A 62 -2.06 -4.46 -0.22
CA ILE A 62 -1.44 -4.49 -1.54
C ILE A 62 -1.15 -5.95 -1.86
N ARG A 63 -1.67 -6.46 -2.98
CA ARG A 63 -1.47 -7.83 -3.42
C ARG A 63 -0.94 -7.86 -4.84
N SER A 64 0.02 -8.72 -5.15
CA SER A 64 0.47 -8.93 -6.52
C SER A 64 -0.70 -9.35 -7.42
N ALA A 65 -0.78 -8.74 -8.59
CA ALA A 65 -1.79 -9.09 -9.59
C ALA A 65 -1.48 -10.43 -10.27
N ASP A 66 -0.20 -10.84 -10.31
CA ASP A 66 0.26 -12.07 -10.98
C ASP A 66 0.47 -13.25 -10.01
N GLY A 67 0.21 -13.05 -8.71
CA GLY A 67 0.34 -14.06 -7.67
C GLY A 67 1.78 -14.43 -7.28
N LYS A 68 2.79 -13.76 -7.85
CA LYS A 68 4.17 -13.87 -7.38
C LYS A 68 4.40 -12.96 -6.18
N ASN A 69 5.50 -13.20 -5.48
CA ASN A 69 5.96 -12.30 -4.44
C ASN A 69 6.15 -10.88 -4.99
N LEU A 70 5.82 -9.89 -4.16
CA LEU A 70 6.19 -8.51 -4.46
C LEU A 70 7.72 -8.42 -4.55
N PRO A 71 8.28 -7.61 -5.47
CA PRO A 71 9.72 -7.38 -5.52
C PRO A 71 10.28 -6.99 -4.15
N GLU A 72 11.46 -7.51 -3.80
CA GLU A 72 12.10 -7.37 -2.48
C GLU A 72 11.30 -7.90 -1.28
N MET A 73 10.29 -8.75 -1.50
CA MET A 73 9.51 -9.38 -0.44
C MET A 73 9.44 -10.90 -0.56
N THR A 74 9.18 -11.55 0.56
CA THR A 74 8.94 -13.01 0.64
C THR A 74 7.46 -13.39 0.47
N SER A 75 6.58 -12.40 0.29
CA SER A 75 5.13 -12.53 0.21
C SER A 75 4.57 -11.83 -1.04
N ASP A 76 3.46 -12.34 -1.58
CA ASP A 76 2.67 -11.67 -2.64
C ASP A 76 1.77 -10.56 -2.09
N THR A 77 1.71 -10.41 -0.78
CA THR A 77 0.80 -9.51 -0.07
C THR A 77 1.54 -8.70 0.98
N TYR A 78 1.25 -7.41 1.04
CA TYR A 78 1.66 -6.48 2.08
C TYR A 78 0.42 -5.81 2.67
N GLU A 79 0.31 -5.84 4.00
CA GLU A 79 -0.77 -5.21 4.75
C GLU A 79 -0.19 -4.09 5.62
N TRP A 80 -0.87 -2.95 5.63
CA TRP A 80 -0.46 -1.78 6.39
C TRP A 80 -1.66 -1.12 7.07
N ASP A 81 -1.46 -0.72 8.32
CA ASP A 81 -2.35 0.19 9.04
C ASP A 81 -2.00 1.63 8.66
N VAL A 82 -2.83 2.23 7.80
CA VAL A 82 -2.62 3.58 7.26
C VAL A 82 -2.64 4.65 8.37
N MET A 83 -3.24 4.35 9.53
CA MET A 83 -3.35 5.27 10.65
C MET A 83 -2.22 5.11 11.68
N GLU A 84 -1.36 4.09 11.55
CA GLU A 84 -0.28 3.79 12.50
C GLU A 84 0.54 5.04 12.88
N PHE A 85 1.02 5.79 11.89
CA PHE A 85 1.84 6.98 12.13
C PHE A 85 1.05 8.14 12.75
N ALA A 86 -0.20 8.34 12.34
CA ALA A 86 -1.04 9.41 12.86
C ALA A 86 -1.33 9.21 14.35
N GLU A 87 -1.52 7.95 14.76
CA GLU A 87 -1.69 7.56 16.17
C GLU A 87 -0.36 7.66 16.94
N MET A 88 0.74 7.15 16.38
CA MET A 88 2.06 7.15 17.02
C MET A 88 2.60 8.56 17.30
N MET A 89 2.43 9.47 16.35
CA MET A 89 3.01 10.81 16.46
C MET A 89 2.10 11.79 17.22
N GLY A 90 0.88 11.37 17.57
CA GLY A 90 -0.11 12.23 18.24
C GLY A 90 -0.40 13.52 17.48
N TRP A 91 -0.22 13.53 16.15
CA TRP A 91 -0.35 14.74 15.35
C TRP A 91 -1.77 15.32 15.49
N GLU A 92 -1.83 16.58 15.92
CA GLU A 92 -3.05 17.34 16.21
C GLU A 92 -3.75 17.78 14.93
#